data_AF-A0A9D1GR18-F1
#
_entry.id   AF-A0A9D1GR18-F1
#
_cell.length_a   1.000
_cell.length_b   1.000
_cell.length_c   1.000
_cell.angle_alpha   90.00
_cell.angle_beta   90.00
_cell.angle_gamma   90.00
#
_symmetry.space_group_name_H-M   'P 1'
#
loop_
_entity.id
_entity.type
_entity.pdbx_description
1 polymer ?
#
loop_
_entity_poly.entity_id
_entity_poly.type
_entity_poly.pdbx_seq_one_letter_code
_entity_poly.pdbx_strand_id
1 'polypeptide(L)'
;MTDFSMALVLPNDLLTYYQGKPLVLKDCYWYEGPITLQALPYGGIQSVFHYHLIIYTKNGFLACDCVEYDGITMSSKEFIERHPNLVNQVLPN
;
A
#
# COMPACT_ATOMS: atom_id res chain seq x y z
N MET A 1 -10.56 6.27 -7.47
CA MET A 1 -9.15 5.99 -7.12
C MET A 1 -8.89 6.66 -5.79
N THR A 2 -8.08 6.04 -4.93
CA THR A 2 -7.83 6.50 -3.58
C THR A 2 -6.82 7.64 -3.59
N ASP A 3 -7.26 8.82 -3.19
CA ASP A 3 -6.36 9.97 -2.98
C ASP A 3 -5.67 9.88 -1.61
N PHE A 4 -4.41 9.43 -1.59
CA PHE A 4 -3.62 9.29 -0.37
C PHE A 4 -3.21 10.63 0.27
N SER A 5 -3.41 11.75 -0.45
CA SER A 5 -3.19 13.11 0.06
C SER A 5 -4.38 13.67 0.82
N MET A 6 -5.52 12.97 0.81
CA MET A 6 -6.69 13.27 1.62
C MET A 6 -6.74 12.39 2.87
N ALA A 7 -7.52 12.82 3.86
CA ALA A 7 -7.73 12.01 5.06
C ALA A 7 -8.55 10.77 4.69
N LEU A 8 -8.00 9.59 4.97
CA LEU A 8 -8.66 8.31 4.68
C LEU A 8 -9.46 7.85 5.91
N VAL A 9 -10.55 7.14 5.64
CA VAL A 9 -11.42 6.53 6.67
C VAL A 9 -11.41 5.02 6.48
N LEU A 10 -10.96 4.30 7.51
CA LEU A 10 -10.96 2.84 7.59
C LEU A 10 -12.17 2.36 8.42
N PRO A 11 -12.66 1.12 8.25
CA PRO A 11 -12.14 0.06 7.39
C PRO A 11 -12.84 0.06 6.02
N ASN A 12 -12.13 0.46 4.96
CA ASN A 12 -12.62 0.38 3.59
C ASN A 12 -11.53 -0.18 2.70
N ASP A 13 -11.94 -0.94 1.68
CA ASP A 13 -11.06 -1.32 0.58
C ASP A 13 -10.64 -0.07 -0.19
N LEU A 14 -9.34 0.02 -0.53
CA LEU A 14 -8.78 1.19 -1.20
C LEU A 14 -8.34 0.81 -2.61
N LEU A 15 -8.92 1.47 -3.62
CA LEU A 15 -8.61 1.22 -5.03
C LEU A 15 -7.51 2.15 -5.54
N THR A 16 -6.42 1.58 -6.03
CA THR A 16 -5.34 2.27 -6.73
C THR A 16 -4.86 1.42 -7.94
N TYR A 17 -3.68 1.71 -8.47
CA TYR A 17 -3.09 0.99 -9.58
C TYR A 17 -1.61 0.67 -9.32
N TYR A 18 -1.17 -0.47 -9.83
CA TYR A 18 0.23 -0.84 -9.85
C TYR A 18 0.59 -1.36 -11.24
N GLN A 19 1.62 -0.77 -11.87
CA GLN A 19 2.04 -1.09 -13.24
C GLN A 19 0.89 -1.02 -14.27
N GLY A 20 -0.01 -0.04 -14.11
CA GLY A 20 -1.15 0.18 -15.01
C GLY A 20 -2.33 -0.78 -14.80
N LYS A 21 -2.27 -1.71 -13.85
CA LYS A 21 -3.37 -2.62 -13.51
C LYS A 21 -4.02 -2.24 -12.17
N PRO A 22 -5.34 -2.47 -12.01
CA PRO A 22 -6.03 -2.21 -10.75
C PRO A 22 -5.40 -2.99 -9.59
N LEU A 23 -5.21 -2.30 -8.48
CA LEU A 23 -4.76 -2.85 -7.20
C LEU A 23 -5.75 -2.40 -6.12
N VAL A 24 -6.43 -3.35 -5.48
CA VAL A 24 -7.28 -3.09 -4.32
C VAL A 24 -6.53 -3.48 -3.07
N LEU A 25 -6.35 -2.54 -2.15
CA LEU A 25 -5.77 -2.78 -0.83
C LEU A 25 -6.91 -3.19 0.11
N LYS A 26 -6.75 -4.34 0.76
CA LYS A 26 -7.73 -4.94 1.67
C LYS A 26 -7.12 -5.10 3.06
N ASP A 27 -7.96 -5.28 4.08
CA ASP A 27 -7.51 -5.44 5.48
C ASP A 27 -6.55 -4.32 5.92
N CYS A 28 -6.91 -3.08 5.59
CA CYS A 28 -6.09 -1.90 5.83
C CYS A 28 -6.19 -1.43 7.28
N TYR A 29 -5.07 -1.06 7.89
CA TYR A 29 -4.99 -0.51 9.25
C TYR A 29 -3.88 0.54 9.38
N TRP A 30 -3.97 1.37 10.41
CA TRP A 30 -2.94 2.34 10.73
C TRP A 30 -1.71 1.64 11.30
N TYR A 31 -0.55 1.89 10.69
CA TYR A 31 0.70 1.23 11.02
C TYR A 31 1.56 2.12 11.93
N GLU A 32 1.95 1.56 13.07
CA GLU A 32 2.94 2.13 13.99
C GLU A 32 4.12 1.16 14.09
N GLY A 33 5.23 1.46 13.42
CA GLY A 33 6.40 0.58 13.42
C GLY A 33 7.54 1.06 12.53
N PRO A 34 8.56 0.22 12.32
CA PRO A 34 9.72 0.57 11.50
C PRO A 34 9.32 0.90 10.05
N ILE A 35 9.86 2.02 9.55
CA ILE A 35 9.75 2.48 8.17
C ILE A 35 11.15 2.80 7.62
N THR A 36 11.29 2.88 6.30
CA THR A 36 12.52 3.42 5.72
C THR A 36 12.61 4.94 6.00
N LEU A 37 13.84 5.48 6.12
CA LEU A 37 14.06 6.90 6.41
C LEU A 37 13.84 7.83 5.19
N GLN A 38 13.61 7.26 4.01
CA GLN A 38 13.43 8.03 2.78
C GLN A 38 12.03 8.66 2.75
N ALA A 39 11.93 9.99 2.72
CA ALA A 39 10.63 10.63 2.56
C ALA A 39 10.08 10.39 1.13
N LEU A 40 9.01 9.61 1.01
CA LEU A 40 8.26 9.43 -0.22
C LEU A 40 7.04 10.38 -0.25
N PRO A 41 6.52 10.72 -1.44
CA PRO A 41 5.23 11.42 -1.54
C PRO A 41 4.07 10.53 -1.07
N TYR A 42 2.90 11.13 -0.85
CA TYR A 42 1.67 10.37 -0.56
C TYR A 42 1.40 9.33 -1.66
N GLY A 43 0.97 8.14 -1.26
CA GLY A 43 0.85 6.96 -2.13
C GLY A 43 2.16 6.19 -2.31
N GLY A 44 3.28 6.69 -1.77
CA GLY A 44 4.56 5.99 -1.78
C GLY A 44 4.55 4.72 -0.94
N ILE A 45 5.00 3.61 -1.52
CA ILE A 45 5.27 2.36 -0.78
C ILE A 45 6.56 2.56 0.02
N GLN A 46 6.37 2.91 1.29
CA GLN A 46 7.41 3.30 2.23
C GLN A 46 8.25 2.10 2.71
N SER A 47 7.61 0.94 2.90
CA SER A 47 8.25 -0.25 3.48
C SER A 47 7.45 -1.51 3.16
N VAL A 48 8.12 -2.66 3.27
CA VAL A 48 7.53 -4.01 3.18
C VAL A 48 7.86 -4.87 4.41
N PHE A 49 8.10 -4.22 5.55
CA PHE A 49 8.58 -4.84 6.78
C PHE A 49 7.63 -5.94 7.26
N HIS A 50 8.17 -7.13 7.60
CA HIS A 50 7.40 -8.33 7.92
C HIS A 50 6.26 -8.66 6.94
N TYR A 51 6.45 -8.34 5.65
CA TYR A 51 5.47 -8.57 4.59
C TYR A 51 4.18 -7.74 4.67
N HIS A 52 4.19 -6.66 5.46
CA HIS A 52 3.14 -5.65 5.44
C HIS A 52 3.42 -4.66 4.31
N LEU A 53 2.46 -4.41 3.42
CA LEU A 53 2.62 -3.38 2.40
C LEU A 53 2.31 -2.02 3.04
N ILE A 54 3.36 -1.23 3.32
CA ILE A 54 3.25 0.00 4.09
C ILE A 54 3.31 1.21 3.16
N ILE A 55 2.26 2.01 3.16
CA ILE A 55 2.03 3.13 2.25
C ILE A 55 1.96 4.43 3.05
N TYR A 56 2.61 5.48 2.55
CA TYR A 56 2.54 6.81 3.14
C TYR A 56 1.27 7.55 2.73
N THR A 57 0.52 8.06 3.71
CA THR A 57 -0.77 8.73 3.54
C THR A 57 -0.83 10.00 4.39
N LYS A 58 -1.85 10.84 4.19
CA LYS A 58 -2.05 12.05 5.02
C LYS A 58 -2.24 11.75 6.51
N ASN A 59 -2.81 10.60 6.86
CA ASN A 59 -3.02 10.18 8.25
C ASN A 59 -1.77 9.54 8.88
N GLY A 60 -0.66 9.43 8.15
CA GLY A 60 0.52 8.68 8.56
C GLY A 60 0.71 7.44 7.69
N PHE A 61 1.11 6.33 8.28
CA PHE A 61 1.38 5.09 7.55
C PHE A 61 0.18 4.15 7.59
N LEU A 62 -0.18 3.65 6.42
CA LEU A 62 -1.18 2.62 6.24
C LEU A 62 -0.47 1.30 5.95
N ALA A 63 -0.83 0.23 6.64
CA ALA A 63 -0.45 -1.12 6.24
C ALA A 63 -1.67 -1.85 5.66
N CYS A 64 -1.42 -2.74 4.71
CA CYS A 64 -2.38 -3.75 4.27
C CYS A 64 -1.74 -5.13 4.21
N ASP A 65 -2.52 -6.16 4.57
CA ASP A 65 -2.06 -7.55 4.64
C ASP A 65 -2.66 -8.42 3.54
N CYS A 66 -3.59 -7.86 2.77
CA CYS A 66 -4.26 -8.50 1.65
C CYS A 66 -4.40 -7.51 0.50
N VAL A 67 -4.27 -8.00 -0.73
CA VAL A 67 -4.50 -7.22 -1.94
C VAL A 67 -5.31 -8.02 -2.95
N GLU A 68 -6.03 -7.33 -3.82
CA GLU A 68 -6.52 -7.88 -5.08
C GLU A 68 -5.80 -7.20 -6.24
N TYR A 69 -5.08 -7.99 -7.03
CA TYR A 69 -4.33 -7.51 -8.19
C TYR A 69 -4.68 -8.35 -9.40
N ASP A 70 -5.11 -7.70 -10.49
CA ASP A 70 -5.54 -8.39 -11.72
C ASP A 70 -6.68 -9.41 -11.49
N GLY A 71 -7.60 -9.08 -10.56
CA GLY A 71 -8.72 -9.94 -10.16
C GLY A 71 -8.35 -11.12 -9.26
N ILE A 72 -7.08 -11.23 -8.85
CA ILE A 72 -6.59 -12.29 -7.97
C ILE A 72 -6.38 -11.71 -6.57
N THR A 73 -7.12 -12.22 -5.58
CA THR A 73 -6.88 -11.91 -4.18
C THR A 73 -5.71 -12.74 -3.65
N MET A 74 -4.73 -12.08 -3.04
CA MET A 74 -3.55 -12.71 -2.46
C MET A 74 -3.08 -11.96 -1.21
N SER A 75 -2.30 -12.63 -0.36
CA SER A 75 -1.68 -11.96 0.79
C SER A 75 -0.66 -10.90 0.33
N SER A 76 -0.44 -9.87 1.15
CA SER A 76 0.64 -8.89 0.89
C SER A 76 2.00 -9.58 0.76
N LYS A 77 2.25 -10.64 1.54
CA LYS A 77 3.45 -11.49 1.39
C LYS A 77 3.63 -12.01 -0.03
N GLU A 78 2.61 -12.69 -0.56
CA GLU A 78 2.65 -13.26 -1.90
C GLU A 78 2.81 -12.16 -2.96
N PHE A 79 2.12 -11.03 -2.80
CA PHE A 79 2.25 -9.89 -3.69
C PHE A 79 3.67 -9.31 -3.67
N ILE A 80 4.29 -9.16 -2.49
CA ILE A 80 5.64 -8.64 -2.31
C ILE A 80 6.68 -9.58 -2.93
N GLU A 81 6.55 -10.88 -2.71
CA GLU A 81 7.46 -11.89 -3.27
C GLU A 81 7.38 -11.95 -4.81
N ARG A 82 6.21 -11.66 -5.40
CA ARG A 82 6.02 -11.56 -6.85
C ARG A 82 6.54 -10.25 -7.45
N HIS A 83 6.67 -9.19 -6.64
CA HIS A 83 7.06 -7.85 -7.09
C HIS A 83 8.22 -7.32 -6.23
N PRO A 84 9.47 -7.75 -6.44
CA PRO A 84 10.59 -7.44 -5.54
C PRO A 84 10.99 -5.95 -5.50
N ASN A 85 10.52 -5.13 -6.45
CA ASN A 85 10.88 -3.70 -6.57
C ASN A 85 9.72 -2.76 -6.15
N LEU A 86 8.93 -3.13 -5.14
CA LEU A 86 7.79 -2.34 -4.66
C LEU A 86 8.19 -1.09 -3.88
N VAL A 87 9.22 -1.17 -3.04
CA VAL A 87 9.65 -0.03 -2.22
C VAL A 87 10.07 1.12 -3.14
N ASN A 88 9.71 2.35 -2.75
CA ASN A 88 9.93 3.58 -3.52
C ASN A 88 9.05 3.75 -4.77
N GLN A 89 8.12 2.83 -5.04
CA GLN A 89 7.08 3.07 -6.03
C GLN A 89 6.01 3.98 -5.43
N VAL A 90 5.46 4.86 -6.27
CA VAL A 90 4.36 5.76 -5.89
C VAL A 90 3.10 5.28 -6.57
N LEU A 91 2.14 4.83 -5.77
CA LEU A 91 0.82 4.46 -6.24
C LEU A 91 0.06 5.72 -6.65
N PRO A 92 -0.62 5.74 -7.80
CA PRO A 92 -1.37 6.91 -8.23
C PRO A 92 -2.56 7.17 -7.30
N ASN A 93 -2.75 8.45 -6.99
CA ASN A 93 -3.93 9.00 -6.30
C ASN A 93 -5.13 9.01 -7.22
#